data_AF-A0AAW2WBS3-F1
#
_entry.id   AF-A0AAW2WBS3-F1
#
_cell.length_a   1.000
_cell.length_b   1.000
_cell.length_c   1.000
_cell.angle_alpha   90.00
_cell.angle_beta   90.00
_cell.angle_gamma   90.00
#
_symmetry.space_group_name_H-M   'P 1'
#
loop_
_entity.id
_entity.type
_entity.pdbx_description
1 polymer ?
#
loop_
_entity_poly.entity_id
_entity_poly.type
_entity_poly.pdbx_seq_one_letter_code
_entity_poly.pdbx_strand_id
1 'polypeptide(L)'
;MSLFSLQQREGESLKEYLQRFNLAALEVSTATSNALICAFTQGLQDGDFFKFLTKKPPRNFYNLLALAEQYINLEEAREYKNAVFGEKYKEQKDEDAFFE
;
A
#
# COMPACT_ATOMS: atom_id res chain seq x y z
N MET A 1 18.64 2.82 -13.78
CA MET A 1 17.89 2.79 -12.51
C MET A 1 17.98 1.37 -11.93
N SER A 2 17.92 1.17 -10.61
CA SER A 2 17.92 -0.18 -10.00
C SER A 2 16.66 -0.40 -9.16
N LEU A 3 15.90 -1.45 -9.46
CA LEU A 3 14.69 -1.81 -8.71
C LEU A 3 14.96 -2.03 -7.22
N PHE A 4 16.12 -2.60 -6.88
CA PHE A 4 16.51 -2.90 -5.50
C PHE A 4 16.86 -1.65 -4.67
N SER A 5 17.09 -0.51 -5.33
CA SER A 5 17.26 0.77 -4.64
C SER A 5 15.94 1.44 -4.27
N LEU A 6 14.81 0.94 -4.77
CA LEU A 6 13.51 1.55 -4.57
C LEU A 6 12.89 1.10 -3.25
N GLN A 7 12.88 2.00 -2.28
CA GLN A 7 12.30 1.78 -0.96
C GLN A 7 10.97 2.56 -0.83
N GLN A 8 10.02 1.97 -0.10
CA GLN A 8 8.82 2.63 0.37
C GLN A 8 9.24 3.59 1.49
N ARG A 9 8.88 4.86 1.31
CA ARG A 9 9.27 5.94 2.22
C ARG A 9 8.36 5.95 3.44
N GLU A 10 8.84 6.55 4.53
CA GLU A 10 8.01 6.78 5.70
C GLU A 10 6.83 7.70 5.36
N GLY A 11 5.62 7.29 5.75
CA GLY A 11 4.39 7.99 5.44
C GLY A 11 3.89 7.83 4.00
N GLU A 12 4.59 7.08 3.15
CA GLU A 12 4.15 6.82 1.78
C GLU A 12 3.16 5.66 1.72
N SER A 13 2.02 5.90 1.06
CA SER A 13 1.00 4.88 0.85
C SER A 13 1.50 3.75 -0.06
N LEU A 14 0.89 2.57 0.05
CA LEU A 14 1.21 1.45 -0.84
C LEU A 14 0.96 1.81 -2.32
N LYS A 15 -0.06 2.63 -2.59
CA LYS A 15 -0.42 3.10 -3.92
C LYS A 15 0.68 3.94 -4.56
N GLU A 16 1.21 4.92 -3.83
CA GLU A 16 2.31 5.77 -4.30
C GLU A 16 3.58 4.96 -4.54
N TYR A 17 3.92 4.06 -3.61
CA TYR A 17 5.05 3.16 -3.77
C TYR A 17 4.90 2.28 -5.02
N LEU A 18 3.73 1.65 -5.20
CA LEU A 18 3.43 0.78 -6.34
C LEU A 18 3.54 1.52 -7.68
N GLN A 19 3.07 2.77 -7.74
CA GLN A 19 3.19 3.60 -8.94
C GLN A 19 4.66 3.85 -9.31
N ARG A 20 5.49 4.26 -8.33
CA ARG A 20 6.93 4.46 -8.56
C ARG A 20 7.62 3.16 -8.97
N PHE A 21 7.27 2.05 -8.32
CA PHE A 21 7.84 0.75 -8.65
C PHE A 21 7.49 0.32 -10.08
N ASN A 22 6.22 0.47 -10.49
CA ASN A 22 5.80 0.11 -11.84
C ASN A 22 6.52 0.94 -12.91
N LEU A 23 6.72 2.24 -12.69
CA LEU A 23 7.52 3.08 -13.59
C LEU A 23 8.96 2.57 -13.72
N ALA A 24 9.61 2.26 -12.59
CA ALA A 24 10.96 1.70 -12.59
C ALA A 24 11.02 0.30 -13.26
N ALA A 25 9.98 -0.54 -13.09
CA ALA A 25 9.90 -1.87 -13.69
C ALA A 25 9.76 -1.82 -15.21
N LEU A 26 9.05 -0.81 -15.75
CA LEU A 26 8.94 -0.59 -17.20
C LEU A 26 10.29 -0.24 -17.84
N GLU A 27 11.15 0.50 -17.12
CA GLU A 27 12.51 0.81 -17.59
C GLU A 27 13.42 -0.43 -17.60
N VAL A 28 13.14 -1.42 -16.73
CA VAL A 28 13.93 -2.65 -16.60
C VAL A 28 13.13 -3.84 -17.17
N SER A 29 12.74 -3.73 -18.44
CA SER A 29 11.89 -4.70 -19.16
C SER A 29 12.45 -6.12 -19.25
N THR A 30 13.74 -6.32 -18.96
CA THR A 30 14.42 -7.62 -18.95
C THR A 30 14.34 -8.36 -17.60
N ALA A 31 13.79 -7.74 -16.56
CA ALA A 31 13.68 -8.35 -15.24
C ALA A 31 12.71 -9.54 -15.23
N THR A 32 13.11 -10.64 -14.57
CA THR A 32 12.23 -11.80 -14.38
C THR A 32 11.14 -11.50 -13.35
N SER A 33 10.02 -12.22 -13.41
CA SER A 33 8.96 -12.10 -12.39
C SER A 33 9.48 -12.29 -10.96
N ASN A 34 10.42 -13.22 -10.74
CA ASN A 34 11.00 -13.43 -9.41
C ASN A 34 11.86 -12.24 -8.97
N ALA A 35 12.65 -11.67 -9.87
CA ALA A 35 13.46 -10.48 -9.56
C ALA A 35 12.58 -9.28 -9.20
N LEU A 36 11.46 -9.08 -9.92
CA LEU A 36 10.48 -8.04 -9.63
C LEU A 36 9.82 -8.25 -8.26
N ILE A 37 9.38 -9.47 -7.95
CA ILE A 37 8.79 -9.79 -6.64
C ILE A 37 9.79 -9.56 -5.51
N CYS A 38 11.03 -10.03 -5.66
CA CYS A 38 12.07 -9.86 -4.65
C CYS A 38 12.39 -8.39 -4.43
N ALA A 39 12.61 -7.61 -5.50
CA ALA A 39 12.91 -6.18 -5.39
C ALA A 39 11.75 -5.40 -4.76
N PHE A 40 10.51 -5.68 -5.17
CA PHE A 40 9.32 -5.06 -4.59
C PHE A 40 9.21 -5.38 -3.10
N THR A 41 9.32 -6.65 -2.73
CA THR A 41 9.15 -7.10 -1.34
C THR A 41 10.26 -6.57 -0.44
N GLN A 42 11.51 -6.50 -0.94
CA GLN A 42 12.65 -5.92 -0.22
C GLN A 42 12.52 -4.40 -0.05
N GLY A 43 11.81 -3.74 -0.95
CA GLY A 43 11.58 -2.30 -0.87
C GLY A 43 10.42 -1.89 0.03
N LEU A 44 9.57 -2.82 0.48
CA LEU A 44 8.46 -2.51 1.38
C LEU A 44 8.94 -2.12 2.78
N GLN A 45 8.17 -1.26 3.44
CA GLN A 45 8.30 -1.11 4.89
C GLN A 45 7.81 -2.37 5.62
N ASP A 46 8.26 -2.57 6.86
CA ASP A 46 7.74 -3.62 7.75
C ASP A 46 6.33 -3.26 8.28
N GLY A 47 5.40 -3.10 7.35
CA GLY A 47 4.01 -2.74 7.56
C GLY A 47 3.07 -3.91 7.34
N ASP A 48 1.78 -3.63 7.44
CA ASP A 48 0.73 -4.65 7.34
C ASP A 48 0.70 -5.33 5.97
N PHE A 49 1.05 -4.62 4.89
CA PHE A 49 1.12 -5.23 3.56
C PHE A 49 2.28 -6.22 3.44
N PHE A 50 3.46 -5.91 4.00
CA PHE A 50 4.57 -6.87 4.05
C PHE A 50 4.16 -8.13 4.81
N LYS A 51 3.54 -7.98 5.98
CA LYS A 51 2.99 -9.10 6.77
C LYS A 51 1.88 -9.87 6.05
N PHE A 52 1.11 -9.20 5.20
CA PHE A 52 0.10 -9.85 4.36
C PHE A 52 0.76 -10.74 3.30
N LEU A 53 1.80 -10.25 2.62
CA LEU A 53 2.54 -11.02 1.62
C LEU A 53 3.28 -12.22 2.23
N THR A 54 3.78 -12.13 3.47
CA THR A 54 4.40 -13.30 4.12
C THR A 54 3.39 -14.42 4.39
N LYS A 55 2.13 -14.07 4.70
CA LYS A 55 1.04 -15.04 4.87
C LYS A 55 0.49 -15.54 3.54
N LYS A 56 0.51 -14.71 2.51
CA LYS A 56 -0.03 -14.99 1.17
C LYS A 56 1.03 -14.67 0.11
N PRO A 57 2.03 -15.53 -0.07
CA PRO A 57 3.13 -15.26 -0.98
C PRO A 57 2.64 -15.19 -2.44
N PRO A 58 3.12 -14.21 -3.22
CA PRO A 58 2.73 -14.07 -4.61
C PRO A 58 3.34 -15.17 -5.48
N ARG A 59 2.56 -15.68 -6.44
CA ARG A 59 3.02 -16.75 -7.36
C ARG A 59 3.83 -16.24 -8.55
N ASN A 60 3.53 -15.02 -8.99
CA ASN A 60 4.16 -14.32 -10.10
C ASN A 60 3.90 -12.81 -9.95
N PHE A 61 4.51 -12.00 -10.83
CA PHE A 61 4.42 -10.55 -10.72
C PHE A 61 2.98 -10.03 -10.89
N TYR A 62 2.18 -10.61 -11.81
CA TYR A 62 0.77 -10.24 -11.97
C TYR A 62 -0.05 -10.52 -10.71
N ASN A 63 0.21 -11.65 -10.04
CA ASN A 63 -0.45 -11.97 -8.78
C ASN A 63 -0.04 -11.01 -7.66
N LEU A 64 1.22 -10.57 -7.61
CA LEU A 64 1.66 -9.51 -6.68
C LEU A 64 0.89 -8.21 -6.92
N LEU A 65 0.76 -7.76 -8.18
CA LEU A 65 0.01 -6.55 -8.52
C LEU A 65 -1.46 -6.64 -8.08
N ALA A 66 -2.12 -7.77 -8.33
CA ALA A 66 -3.50 -7.99 -7.91
C ALA A 66 -3.66 -7.99 -6.37
N LEU A 67 -2.68 -8.55 -5.64
CA LEU A 67 -2.66 -8.51 -4.18
C LEU A 67 -2.46 -7.09 -3.65
N ALA A 68 -1.58 -6.31 -4.28
CA ALA A 68 -1.35 -4.91 -3.92
C ALA A 68 -2.60 -4.07 -4.18
N GLU A 69 -3.25 -4.22 -5.33
CA GLU A 69 -4.50 -3.53 -5.66
C GLU A 69 -5.63 -3.88 -4.68
N GLN A 70 -5.79 -5.16 -4.35
CA GLN A 70 -6.75 -5.58 -3.32
C GLN A 70 -6.49 -4.91 -1.97
N TYR A 71 -5.22 -4.76 -1.59
CA TYR A 71 -4.83 -4.16 -0.33
C TYR A 71 -5.01 -2.64 -0.34
N ILE A 72 -4.67 -1.97 -1.44
CA ILE A 72 -4.91 -0.53 -1.65
C ILE A 72 -6.41 -0.22 -1.51
N ASN A 73 -7.27 -1.00 -2.14
CA ASN A 73 -8.73 -0.82 -2.02
C ASN A 73 -9.22 -0.99 -0.57
N LEU A 74 -8.58 -1.88 0.20
CA LEU A 74 -8.88 -2.05 1.62
C LEU A 74 -8.41 -0.85 2.46
N GLU A 75 -7.23 -0.31 2.19
CA GLU A 75 -6.71 0.91 2.83
C GLU A 75 -7.62 2.11 2.54
N GLU A 76 -7.94 2.36 1.26
CA GLU A 76 -8.82 3.45 0.85
C GLU A 76 -10.24 3.31 1.46
N ALA A 77 -10.78 2.09 1.53
CA ALA A 77 -12.06 1.86 2.19
C ALA A 77 -12.02 2.12 3.71
N ARG A 78 -10.89 1.81 4.38
CA ARG A 78 -10.69 2.12 5.80
C ARG A 78 -10.57 3.62 6.02
N GLU A 79 -9.83 4.32 5.17
CA GLU A 79 -9.71 5.78 5.22
C GLU A 79 -11.06 6.44 5.02
N TYR A 80 -11.83 6.02 4.01
CA TYR A 80 -13.19 6.52 3.78
C TYR A 80 -14.10 6.30 4.98
N LYS A 81 -14.07 5.10 5.57
CA LYS A 81 -14.83 4.81 6.79
C LYS A 81 -14.40 5.71 7.95
N ASN A 82 -13.11 5.93 8.13
CA ASN A 82 -12.59 6.78 9.19
C ASN A 82 -12.95 8.25 8.98
N ALA A 83 -12.97 8.74 7.74
CA ALA A 83 -13.45 10.08 7.44
C ALA A 83 -14.95 10.20 7.75
N VAL A 84 -15.79 9.38 7.11
CA VAL A 84 -17.26 9.48 7.22
C VAL A 84 -17.77 9.23 8.63
N PHE A 85 -17.24 8.23 9.33
CA PHE A 85 -17.69 7.92 10.69
C PHE A 85 -16.91 8.70 11.74
N GLY A 86 -15.62 8.99 11.53
CA GLY A 86 -14.83 9.80 12.45
C GLY A 86 -15.28 11.26 12.51
N GLU A 87 -15.81 11.81 11.41
CA GLU A 87 -16.47 13.13 11.38
C GLU A 87 -17.76 13.13 12.21
N LYS A 88 -18.63 12.12 12.05
CA LYS A 88 -19.86 11.99 12.87
C LYS A 88 -19.59 11.94 14.37
N TYR A 89 -18.54 11.21 14.79
CA TYR A 89 -18.17 11.16 16.21
C TYR A 89 -17.56 12.47 16.74
N LYS A 90 -17.00 13.32 15.86
CA LYS A 90 -16.53 14.66 16.22
C LYS A 90 -17.68 15.65 16.28
N GLU A 91 -18.55 15.68 15.27
CA GLU A 91 -19.77 16.52 15.24
C GLU A 91 -20.63 16.25 16.48
N GLN A 92 -20.85 14.98 16.83
CA GLN A 92 -21.64 14.62 17.99
C GLN A 92 -20.99 15.04 19.31
N LYS A 93 -19.65 14.96 19.42
CA LYS A 93 -18.91 15.48 20.58
C LYS A 93 -18.92 17.01 20.67
N ASP A 94 -18.83 17.69 19.53
CA ASP A 94 -18.84 19.15 19.47
C ASP A 94 -20.25 19.69 19.77
N GLU A 95 -21.31 19.00 19.35
CA GLU A 95 -22.69 19.25 19.76
C GLU A 95 -22.89 19.00 21.26
N ASP A 96 -22.51 17.82 21.77
CA ASP A 96 -22.64 17.48 23.19
C ASP A 96 -21.86 18.45 24.09
N ALA A 97 -20.68 18.93 23.66
CA ALA A 97 -19.87 19.90 24.38
C ALA A 97 -20.39 21.36 24.28
N PHE A 98 -21.27 21.66 23.32
CA PHE A 98 -21.92 22.98 23.20
C PHE A 98 -23.14 23.10 24.12
N PHE A 99 -23.72 21.98 24.56
CA PHE A 99 -24.87 21.93 25.46
C PHE A 99 -24.51 21.69 26.95
N GLU A 100 -23.22 21.57 27.30
CA GLU A 100 -22.68 21.62 28.66
C GLU A 100 -22.22 23.04 29.04
#